data_AF-A0A7J7RJ53-F1
#
_entry.id   AF-A0A7J7RJ53-F1
#
_cell.length_a   1.000
_cell.length_b   1.000
_cell.length_c   1.000
_cell.angle_alpha   90.00
_cell.angle_beta   90.00
_cell.angle_gamma   90.00
#
_symmetry.space_group_name_H-M   'P 1'
#
loop_
_entity.id
_entity.type
_entity.pdbx_description
1 polymer ?
#
loop_
_entity_poly.entity_id
_entity_poly.type
_entity_poly.pdbx_seq_one_letter_code
_entity_poly.pdbx_strand_id
1 'polypeptide(L)'
;MATLLAVNSAASLWGPYKDIWQTLGSAFWRRQPEAVHLLDMILKKHKPDFISLFKNPPKNVQQHEKIQKASTEGVAIQGQQGTRLLPEQLIKEAFILSDLFDIGELAAVELLLAGEHQQPHFPGLTRGLVAVLLYWDGKRCIANSLKALIQSRRGKTWTLELSPELVSMTTRFTDELMQQGLTYKVLTLVSQIDVNNEFEKLQRERGLGSEKHRKEVSDLIKECRQSLAESLFAWACQSPLGKDDTLLLIGHLERVTVEANGSLDAVNLALLMALLYCFDTSFIEQSTEERDDVIHQLPLLTERQYIATVHSRLQDSQPWKLPGLQATN
;
A
#
# COMPACT_ATOMS: atom_id res chain seq x y z
N MET A 1 21.70 -23.35 12.26
CA MET A 1 21.31 -22.65 13.51
C MET A 1 20.32 -21.54 13.16
N ALA A 2 19.04 -21.88 12.98
CA ALA A 2 18.02 -20.96 12.46
C ALA A 2 16.73 -21.13 13.27
N THR A 3 16.76 -20.65 14.52
CA THR A 3 15.61 -20.67 15.41
C THR A 3 15.80 -19.55 16.41
N LEU A 4 15.45 -18.31 16.04
CA LEU A 4 15.28 -17.17 16.98
C LEU A 4 14.59 -15.92 16.38
N LEU A 5 13.87 -16.00 15.26
CA LEU A 5 13.27 -14.82 14.59
C LEU A 5 11.75 -14.64 14.81
N ALA A 6 11.21 -15.22 15.88
CA ALA A 6 9.78 -15.15 16.18
C ALA A 6 9.47 -14.37 17.46
N VAL A 7 10.01 -13.16 17.64
CA VAL A 7 9.47 -12.22 18.63
C VAL A 7 9.65 -10.79 18.11
N ASN A 8 8.52 -10.16 17.74
CA ASN A 8 8.33 -8.75 17.37
C ASN A 8 8.64 -8.27 15.94
N SER A 9 8.23 -8.97 14.87
CA SER A 9 8.18 -8.35 13.52
C SER A 9 7.17 -7.20 13.35
N ALA A 10 6.44 -6.82 14.41
CA ALA A 10 5.38 -5.83 14.34
C ALA A 10 5.83 -4.37 14.55
N ALA A 11 7.07 -4.11 14.99
CA ALA A 11 7.51 -2.74 15.30
C ALA A 11 8.34 -2.06 14.20
N SER A 12 8.96 -2.80 13.27
CA SER A 12 9.82 -2.18 12.25
C SER A 12 9.04 -1.79 11.00
N LEU A 13 8.97 -0.49 10.73
CA LEU A 13 8.12 0.11 9.68
C LEU A 13 8.78 0.25 8.29
N TRP A 14 10.09 0.02 8.18
CA TRP A 14 10.82 0.28 6.92
C TRP A 14 11.63 -0.92 6.44
N GLY A 15 12.53 -1.46 7.26
CA GLY A 15 13.41 -2.56 6.87
C GLY A 15 12.67 -3.77 6.29
N PRO A 16 11.69 -4.35 7.02
CA PRO A 16 10.93 -5.49 6.50
C PRO A 16 10.17 -5.18 5.21
N TYR A 17 9.62 -3.98 5.07
CA TYR A 17 8.86 -3.60 3.86
C TYR A 17 9.77 -3.43 2.65
N LYS A 18 10.98 -2.89 2.87
CA LYS A 18 12.01 -2.81 1.84
C LYS A 18 12.51 -4.20 1.43
N ASP A 19 12.66 -5.12 2.37
CA ASP A 19 13.05 -6.50 2.10
C ASP A 19 11.98 -7.25 1.26
N ILE A 20 10.68 -7.02 1.54
CA ILE A 20 9.58 -7.55 0.72
C ILE A 20 9.72 -7.05 -0.73
N TRP A 21 9.88 -5.73 -0.90
CA TRP A 21 10.00 -5.12 -2.22
C TRP A 21 11.23 -5.63 -2.99
N GLN A 22 12.38 -5.78 -2.33
CA GLN A 22 13.59 -6.33 -2.94
C GLN A 22 13.46 -7.82 -3.29
N THR A 23 12.78 -8.60 -2.46
CA THR A 23 12.56 -10.04 -2.72
C THR A 23 11.64 -10.23 -3.92
N LEU A 24 10.56 -9.44 -4.03
CA LEU A 24 9.73 -9.36 -5.25
C LEU A 24 10.57 -8.93 -6.45
N GLY A 25 11.44 -7.94 -6.23
CA GLY A 25 12.57 -7.54 -7.06
C GLY A 25 13.24 -8.71 -7.79
N SER A 26 13.77 -9.60 -6.97
CA SER A 26 14.55 -10.75 -7.38
C SER A 26 13.70 -11.87 -7.98
N ALA A 27 12.50 -12.11 -7.46
CA ALA A 27 11.62 -13.17 -7.94
C ALA A 27 10.98 -12.83 -9.29
N PHE A 28 10.47 -11.61 -9.48
CA PHE A 28 9.68 -11.24 -10.65
C PHE A 28 10.54 -10.78 -11.81
N TRP A 29 11.46 -9.85 -11.56
CA TRP A 29 12.24 -9.23 -12.65
C TRP A 29 13.59 -9.89 -12.87
N ARG A 30 14.29 -10.32 -11.80
CA ARG A 30 15.58 -11.02 -11.93
C ARG A 30 15.42 -12.54 -12.12
N ARG A 31 14.21 -13.08 -11.94
CA ARG A 31 13.85 -14.49 -12.13
C ARG A 31 14.76 -15.47 -11.37
N GLN A 32 15.14 -15.11 -10.14
CA GLN A 32 15.98 -15.95 -9.27
C GLN A 32 15.12 -17.05 -8.60
N PRO A 33 15.42 -18.35 -8.79
CA PRO A 33 14.60 -19.43 -8.25
C PRO A 33 14.61 -19.48 -6.71
N GLU A 34 15.74 -19.15 -6.08
CA GLU A 34 15.87 -19.11 -4.61
C GLU A 34 14.96 -18.03 -3.99
N ALA A 35 14.73 -16.94 -4.74
CA ALA A 35 13.89 -15.84 -4.29
C ALA A 35 12.40 -16.22 -4.24
N VAL A 36 11.96 -17.24 -4.99
CA VAL A 36 10.55 -17.70 -4.99
C VAL A 36 10.19 -18.34 -3.64
N HIS A 37 11.05 -19.22 -3.12
CA HIS A 37 10.82 -19.84 -1.81
C HIS A 37 10.88 -18.80 -0.68
N LEU A 38 11.86 -17.88 -0.75
CA LEU A 38 11.97 -16.78 0.20
C LEU A 38 10.73 -15.88 0.17
N LEU A 39 10.20 -15.60 -1.02
CA LEU A 39 8.99 -14.79 -1.18
C LEU A 39 7.78 -15.45 -0.51
N ASP A 40 7.56 -16.74 -0.67
CA ASP A 40 6.46 -17.45 0.00
C ASP A 40 6.51 -17.31 1.53
N MET A 41 7.71 -17.49 2.11
CA MET A 41 7.91 -17.34 3.55
C MET A 41 7.63 -15.90 4.01
N ILE A 42 8.15 -14.92 3.28
CA ILE A 42 7.98 -13.49 3.60
C ILE A 42 6.51 -13.07 3.46
N LEU A 43 5.81 -13.48 2.40
CA LEU A 43 4.39 -13.16 2.20
C LEU A 43 3.52 -13.77 3.31
N LYS A 44 3.79 -15.02 3.72
CA LYS A 44 3.08 -15.64 4.86
C LYS A 44 3.29 -14.87 6.15
N LYS A 45 4.53 -14.44 6.41
CA LYS A 45 4.91 -13.67 7.60
C LYS A 45 4.27 -12.28 7.64
N HIS A 46 4.28 -11.58 6.50
CA HIS A 46 3.82 -10.19 6.39
C HIS A 46 2.40 -10.05 5.83
N LYS A 47 1.66 -11.15 5.68
CA LYS A 47 0.23 -11.14 5.30
C LYS A 47 -0.61 -10.17 6.15
N PRO A 48 -0.45 -10.08 7.48
CA PRO A 48 -1.19 -9.12 8.30
C PRO A 48 -0.94 -7.66 7.91
N ASP A 49 0.26 -7.33 7.44
CA ASP A 49 0.61 -5.97 6.98
C ASP A 49 -0.14 -5.61 5.70
N PHE A 50 -0.28 -6.56 4.77
CA PHE A 50 -1.08 -6.39 3.55
C PHE A 50 -2.59 -6.37 3.83
N ILE A 51 -3.08 -7.20 4.77
CA ILE A 51 -4.49 -7.20 5.16
C ILE A 51 -4.85 -5.86 5.82
N SER A 52 -4.03 -5.38 6.75
CA SER A 52 -4.34 -4.16 7.50
C SER A 52 -4.06 -2.88 6.71
N LEU A 53 -3.18 -2.98 5.70
CA LEU A 53 -2.76 -1.96 4.72
C LEU A 53 -2.53 -0.57 5.32
N PHE A 54 -1.26 -0.17 5.42
CA PHE A 54 -0.83 1.11 5.99
C PHE A 54 -1.18 1.34 7.47
N LYS A 55 -1.83 0.38 8.15
CA LYS A 55 -2.07 0.48 9.59
C LYS A 55 -0.74 0.55 10.36
N ASN A 56 -0.63 1.55 11.22
CA ASN A 56 0.52 1.76 12.08
C ASN A 56 0.44 0.84 13.32
N PRO A 57 1.59 0.38 13.86
CA PRO A 57 1.63 -0.29 15.15
C PRO A 57 1.16 0.70 16.22
N PRO A 58 0.17 0.35 17.05
CA PRO A 58 -0.43 1.28 17.99
C PRO A 58 0.52 1.60 19.15
N LYS A 59 0.30 2.75 19.78
CA LYS A 59 0.96 3.14 21.03
C LYS A 59 0.63 2.17 22.16
N ASN A 60 1.59 1.95 23.05
CA ASN A 60 1.44 1.03 24.17
C ASN A 60 2.08 1.62 25.43
N VAL A 61 1.30 1.71 26.52
CA VAL A 61 1.74 2.23 27.82
C VAL A 61 3.00 1.50 28.34
N GLN A 62 3.09 0.20 28.12
CA GLN A 62 4.28 -0.57 28.53
C GLN A 62 5.52 -0.23 27.68
N GLN A 63 5.35 0.11 26.41
CA GLN A 63 6.45 0.55 25.54
C GLN A 63 6.87 1.97 25.91
N HIS A 64 5.89 2.83 26.19
CA HIS A 64 6.09 4.19 26.66
C HIS A 64 7.00 4.24 27.91
N GLU A 65 6.65 3.50 28.96
CA GLU A 65 7.43 3.45 30.21
C GLU A 65 8.84 2.90 29.99
N LYS A 66 8.99 1.86 29.15
CA LYS A 66 10.30 1.28 28.82
C LYS A 66 11.20 2.27 28.08
N ILE A 67 10.63 3.04 27.15
CA ILE A 67 11.41 4.00 26.36
C ILE A 67 11.75 5.24 27.17
N GLN A 68 10.88 5.64 28.10
CA GLN A 68 11.18 6.71 29.05
C GLN A 68 12.40 6.37 29.94
N LYS A 69 12.57 5.09 30.30
CA LYS A 69 13.72 4.59 31.09
C LYS A 69 14.88 4.07 30.25
N ALA A 70 14.84 4.22 28.93
CA ALA A 70 15.84 3.66 28.03
C ALA A 70 17.26 4.24 28.20
N SER A 71 17.38 5.42 28.81
CA SER A 71 18.67 6.04 29.11
C SER A 71 19.40 5.36 30.29
N THR A 72 18.68 4.61 31.14
CA THR A 72 19.24 3.96 32.34
C THR A 72 19.13 2.44 32.29
N GLU A 73 17.99 1.89 31.89
CA GLU A 73 17.73 0.44 31.85
C GLU A 73 18.08 -0.17 30.48
N GLY A 74 18.13 0.65 29.43
CA GLY A 74 18.32 0.22 28.05
C GLY A 74 17.08 -0.46 27.45
N VAL A 75 17.04 -0.54 26.13
CA VAL A 75 15.93 -1.15 25.38
C VAL A 75 16.46 -2.24 24.47
N ALA A 76 15.75 -3.36 24.40
CA ALA A 76 16.02 -4.40 23.43
C ALA A 76 15.53 -3.94 22.05
N ILE A 77 16.47 -3.80 21.10
CA ILE A 77 16.19 -3.43 19.71
C ILE A 77 16.22 -4.70 18.86
N GLN A 78 15.32 -4.80 17.88
CA GLN A 78 15.31 -5.95 16.98
C GLN A 78 16.66 -6.14 16.25
N GLY A 79 17.11 -7.39 16.18
CA GLY A 79 18.35 -7.76 15.50
C GLY A 79 19.65 -7.48 16.27
N GLN A 80 19.58 -6.86 17.46
CA GLN A 80 20.73 -6.68 18.34
C GLN A 80 20.67 -7.63 19.54
N GLN A 81 21.82 -8.19 19.93
CA GLN A 81 21.92 -8.97 21.16
C GLN A 81 22.09 -8.02 22.35
N GLY A 82 21.17 -8.11 23.32
CA GLY A 82 21.19 -7.33 24.55
C GLY A 82 20.38 -6.03 24.51
N THR A 83 20.39 -5.30 25.63
CA THR A 83 19.75 -3.99 25.79
C THR A 83 20.72 -2.88 25.42
N ARG A 84 20.27 -1.93 24.60
CA ARG A 84 21.06 -0.74 24.22
C ARG A 84 20.57 0.47 25.01
N LEU A 85 21.50 1.20 25.61
CA LEU A 85 21.20 2.50 26.20
C LEU A 85 20.95 3.53 25.11
N LEU A 86 19.85 4.28 25.23
CA LEU A 86 19.46 5.30 24.26
C LEU A 86 19.79 6.71 24.79
N PRO A 87 20.42 7.58 23.98
CA PRO A 87 20.63 8.98 24.35
C PRO A 87 19.29 9.70 24.60
N GLU A 88 19.25 10.62 25.57
CA GLU A 88 18.03 11.39 25.87
C GLU A 88 17.47 12.16 24.67
N GLN A 89 18.34 12.65 23.78
CA GLN A 89 17.92 13.32 22.55
C GLN A 89 17.14 12.37 21.63
N LEU A 90 17.59 11.13 21.48
CA LEU A 90 16.92 10.12 20.66
C LEU A 90 15.57 9.75 21.26
N ILE A 91 15.48 9.62 22.59
CA ILE A 91 14.23 9.34 23.29
C ILE A 91 13.21 10.45 23.03
N LYS A 92 13.61 11.73 23.14
CA LYS A 92 12.73 12.88 22.84
C LYS A 92 12.26 12.87 21.39
N GLU A 93 13.16 12.64 20.44
CA GLU A 93 12.81 12.53 19.02
C GLU A 93 11.86 11.36 18.75
N ALA A 94 12.01 10.24 19.45
CA ALA A 94 11.14 9.08 19.29
C ALA A 94 9.71 9.37 19.75
N PHE A 95 9.53 10.12 20.85
CA PHE A 95 8.21 10.58 21.28
C PHE A 95 7.58 11.54 20.27
N ILE A 96 8.33 12.50 19.74
CA ILE A 96 7.84 13.41 18.69
C ILE A 96 7.38 12.61 17.47
N LEU A 97 8.18 11.65 17.01
CA LEU A 97 7.86 10.82 15.84
C LEU A 97 6.67 9.89 16.10
N SER A 98 6.56 9.37 17.33
CA SER A 98 5.43 8.57 17.80
C SER A 98 4.12 9.36 17.79
N ASP A 99 4.15 10.62 18.24
CA ASP A 99 3.01 11.53 18.20
C ASP A 99 2.66 11.97 16.77
N LEU A 100 3.67 12.23 15.94
CA LEU A 100 3.50 12.70 14.57
C LEU A 100 2.78 11.67 13.68
N PHE A 101 3.19 10.41 13.75
CA PHE A 101 2.61 9.34 12.91
C PHE A 101 1.62 8.44 13.64
N ASP A 102 1.32 8.70 14.91
CA ASP A 102 0.56 7.82 15.78
C ASP A 102 1.08 6.36 15.71
N ILE A 103 2.38 6.20 15.91
CA ILE A 103 3.09 4.91 15.91
C ILE A 103 3.57 4.58 17.32
N GLY A 104 3.66 3.30 17.66
CA GLY A 104 4.26 2.85 18.93
C GLY A 104 5.69 3.37 19.09
N GLU A 105 6.05 3.70 20.32
CA GLU A 105 7.33 4.35 20.62
C GLU A 105 8.53 3.48 20.23
N LEU A 106 8.41 2.15 20.33
CA LEU A 106 9.46 1.23 19.88
C LEU A 106 9.66 1.29 18.36
N ALA A 107 8.57 1.42 17.60
CA ALA A 107 8.62 1.59 16.15
C ALA A 107 9.27 2.92 15.78
N ALA A 108 8.98 3.98 16.53
CA ALA A 108 9.61 5.29 16.35
C ALA A 108 11.12 5.25 16.62
N VAL A 109 11.55 4.56 17.68
CA VAL A 109 12.98 4.34 17.97
C VAL A 109 13.66 3.58 16.83
N GLU A 110 13.09 2.45 16.38
CA GLU A 110 13.66 1.66 15.30
C GLU A 110 13.76 2.46 13.99
N LEU A 111 12.75 3.28 13.69
CA LEU A 111 12.74 4.15 12.52
C LEU A 111 13.80 5.25 12.60
N LEU A 112 14.02 5.86 13.77
CA LEU A 112 15.09 6.84 13.99
C LEU A 112 16.49 6.22 13.87
N LEU A 113 16.67 5.01 14.39
CA LEU A 113 17.93 4.27 14.26
C LEU A 113 18.20 3.88 12.80
N ALA A 114 17.17 3.51 12.04
CA ALA A 114 17.29 3.31 10.60
C ALA A 114 17.66 4.63 9.89
N GLY A 115 17.06 5.75 10.32
CA GLY A 115 17.37 7.09 9.82
C GLY A 115 18.83 7.49 10.08
N GLU A 116 19.34 7.21 11.29
CA GLU A 116 20.75 7.42 11.66
C GLU A 116 21.69 6.57 10.80
N HIS A 117 21.36 5.30 10.57
CA HIS A 117 22.16 4.41 9.73
C HIS A 117 22.16 4.84 8.25
N GLN A 118 21.05 5.36 7.74
CA GLN A 118 20.92 5.82 6.36
C GLN A 118 21.40 7.24 6.12
N GLN A 119 21.64 8.02 7.19
CA GLN A 119 22.06 9.42 7.14
C GLN A 119 23.25 9.72 6.20
N PRO A 120 24.27 8.84 6.04
CA PRO A 120 25.36 9.08 5.08
C PRO A 120 24.89 9.25 3.62
N HIS A 121 23.74 8.69 3.24
CA HIS A 121 23.17 8.84 1.89
C HIS A 121 22.39 10.16 1.71
N PHE A 122 22.13 10.88 2.80
CA PHE A 122 21.31 12.09 2.82
C PHE A 122 22.09 13.27 3.44
N PRO A 123 23.10 13.80 2.75
CA PRO A 123 23.94 14.87 3.28
C PRO A 123 23.10 16.11 3.60
N GLY A 124 23.28 16.64 4.81
CA GLY A 124 22.57 17.83 5.30
C GLY A 124 21.20 17.57 5.93
N LEU A 125 20.75 16.32 6.02
CA LEU A 125 19.53 15.96 6.76
C LEU A 125 19.86 15.41 8.16
N THR A 126 19.02 15.73 9.14
CA THR A 126 19.08 15.10 10.46
C THR A 126 18.42 13.72 10.43
N ARG A 127 18.78 12.82 11.36
CA ARG A 127 18.17 11.48 11.44
C ARG A 127 16.64 11.50 11.51
N GLY A 128 16.05 12.52 12.15
CA GLY A 128 14.59 12.69 12.22
C GLY A 128 13.95 13.00 10.86
N LEU A 129 14.58 13.86 10.04
CA LEU A 129 14.14 14.13 8.67
C LEU A 129 14.29 12.88 7.79
N VAL A 130 15.41 12.16 7.94
CA VAL A 130 15.61 10.88 7.24
C VAL A 130 14.53 9.87 7.68
N ALA A 131 14.19 9.79 8.96
CA ALA A 131 13.13 8.92 9.46
C ALA A 131 11.76 9.21 8.84
N VAL A 132 11.42 10.48 8.59
CA VAL A 132 10.20 10.87 7.84
C VAL A 132 10.24 10.33 6.41
N LEU A 133 11.37 10.42 5.71
CA LEU A 133 11.53 9.81 4.38
C LEU A 133 11.38 8.29 4.44
N LEU A 134 12.03 7.63 5.39
CA LEU A 134 11.96 6.17 5.54
C LEU A 134 10.54 5.68 5.88
N TYR A 135 9.77 6.46 6.64
CA TYR A 135 8.37 6.16 6.93
C TYR A 135 7.56 6.04 5.64
N TRP A 136 7.59 7.07 4.81
CA TRP A 136 6.86 7.10 3.54
C TRP A 136 7.44 6.14 2.51
N ASP A 137 8.77 5.94 2.48
CA ASP A 137 9.39 4.91 1.64
C ASP A 137 8.93 3.50 2.02
N GLY A 138 8.73 3.21 3.31
CA GLY A 138 8.18 1.93 3.77
C GLY A 138 6.75 1.71 3.27
N LYS A 139 5.89 2.74 3.37
CA LYS A 139 4.52 2.70 2.83
C LYS A 139 4.52 2.51 1.31
N ARG A 140 5.42 3.21 0.62
CA ARG A 140 5.62 3.10 -0.83
C ARG A 140 6.05 1.69 -1.24
N CYS A 141 6.98 1.08 -0.50
CA CYS A 141 7.37 -0.31 -0.72
C CYS A 141 6.16 -1.26 -0.63
N ILE A 142 5.32 -1.15 0.41
CA ILE A 142 4.12 -1.98 0.53
C ILE A 142 3.12 -1.75 -0.61
N ALA A 143 2.85 -0.50 -0.99
CA ALA A 143 1.94 -0.18 -2.09
C ALA A 143 2.46 -0.72 -3.43
N ASN A 144 3.75 -0.56 -3.71
CA ASN A 144 4.40 -1.08 -4.91
C ASN A 144 4.43 -2.62 -4.92
N SER A 145 4.70 -3.24 -3.77
CA SER A 145 4.63 -4.69 -3.60
C SER A 145 3.22 -5.23 -3.87
N LEU A 146 2.19 -4.58 -3.34
CA LEU A 146 0.79 -4.96 -3.59
C LEU A 146 0.47 -4.90 -5.09
N LYS A 147 0.80 -3.79 -5.74
CA LYS A 147 0.62 -3.62 -7.18
C LYS A 147 1.32 -4.73 -7.97
N ALA A 148 2.59 -5.00 -7.68
CA ALA A 148 3.36 -6.02 -8.37
C ALA A 148 2.76 -7.43 -8.17
N LEU A 149 2.33 -7.76 -6.95
CA LEU A 149 1.67 -9.03 -6.64
C LEU A 149 0.38 -9.19 -7.44
N ILE A 150 -0.44 -8.14 -7.53
CA ILE A 150 -1.67 -8.16 -8.33
C ILE A 150 -1.33 -8.26 -9.82
N GLN A 151 -0.29 -7.59 -10.32
CA GLN A 151 0.13 -7.71 -11.72
C GLN A 151 0.59 -9.13 -12.08
N SER A 152 1.24 -9.84 -11.14
CA SER A 152 1.74 -11.20 -11.33
C SER A 152 0.67 -12.30 -11.27
N ARG A 153 -0.55 -11.98 -10.86
CA ARG A 153 -1.63 -12.97 -10.72
C ARG A 153 -2.06 -13.53 -12.08
N ARG A 154 -2.81 -14.64 -12.03
CA ARG A 154 -3.51 -15.14 -13.20
C ARG A 154 -4.63 -14.17 -13.60
N GLY A 155 -4.65 -13.77 -14.86
CA GLY A 155 -5.72 -12.95 -15.42
C GLY A 155 -5.57 -12.74 -16.91
N LYS A 156 -6.31 -11.76 -17.44
CA LYS A 156 -6.49 -11.52 -18.87
C LYS A 156 -5.38 -10.70 -19.51
N THR A 157 -5.11 -9.50 -18.98
CA THR A 157 -4.37 -8.47 -19.73
C THR A 157 -2.86 -8.56 -19.58
N TRP A 158 -2.34 -9.01 -18.44
CA TRP A 158 -0.90 -9.08 -18.22
C TRP A 158 -0.43 -10.48 -17.89
N THR A 159 0.58 -10.93 -18.63
CA THR A 159 1.33 -12.15 -18.32
C THR A 159 2.80 -11.78 -18.20
N LEU A 160 3.34 -11.80 -16.98
CA LEU A 160 4.75 -11.51 -16.70
C LEU A 160 5.69 -12.70 -17.04
N GLU A 161 5.18 -13.72 -17.74
CA GLU A 161 5.89 -14.98 -18.07
C GLU A 161 6.55 -15.63 -16.84
N LEU A 162 5.87 -15.57 -15.70
CA LEU A 162 6.34 -16.13 -14.45
C LEU A 162 6.05 -17.63 -14.37
N SER A 163 6.75 -18.32 -13.47
CA SER A 163 6.50 -19.75 -13.24
C SER A 163 5.06 -19.98 -12.77
N PRO A 164 4.40 -21.09 -13.15
CA PRO A 164 3.04 -21.39 -12.72
C PRO A 164 2.87 -21.43 -11.19
N GLU A 165 3.90 -21.87 -10.48
CA GLU A 165 3.96 -21.86 -9.01
C GLU A 165 3.83 -20.45 -8.45
N LEU A 166 4.59 -19.50 -9.01
CA LEU A 166 4.60 -18.10 -8.57
C LEU A 166 3.28 -17.40 -8.88
N VAL A 167 2.72 -17.65 -10.07
CA VAL A 167 1.38 -17.14 -10.44
C VAL A 167 0.31 -17.69 -9.50
N SER A 168 0.34 -18.99 -9.18
CA SER A 168 -0.61 -19.62 -8.26
C SER A 168 -0.50 -19.05 -6.84
N MET A 169 0.72 -18.89 -6.34
CA MET A 169 0.99 -18.31 -5.03
C MET A 169 0.46 -16.88 -4.90
N THR A 170 0.77 -16.03 -5.87
CA THR A 170 0.36 -14.61 -5.89
C THR A 170 -1.14 -14.46 -6.09
N THR A 171 -1.76 -15.30 -6.92
CA THR A 171 -3.22 -15.34 -7.09
C THR A 171 -3.92 -15.69 -5.78
N ARG A 172 -3.52 -16.78 -5.11
CA ARG A 172 -4.10 -17.16 -3.80
C ARG A 172 -3.92 -16.06 -2.76
N PHE A 173 -2.73 -15.47 -2.68
CA PHE A 173 -2.44 -14.40 -1.72
C PHE A 173 -3.33 -13.17 -1.96
N THR A 174 -3.47 -12.74 -3.22
CA THR A 174 -4.26 -11.55 -3.56
C THR A 174 -5.77 -11.78 -3.43
N ASP A 175 -6.26 -13.00 -3.71
CA ASP A 175 -7.65 -13.38 -3.46
C ASP A 175 -8.02 -13.28 -1.98
N GLU A 176 -7.15 -13.74 -1.08
CA GLU A 176 -7.34 -13.61 0.35
C GLU A 176 -7.37 -12.13 0.80
N LEU A 177 -6.57 -11.25 0.17
CA LEU A 177 -6.63 -9.82 0.46
C LEU A 177 -7.96 -9.21 0.03
N MET A 178 -8.47 -9.59 -1.14
CA MET A 178 -9.74 -9.08 -1.65
C MET A 178 -10.92 -9.54 -0.77
N GLN A 179 -10.93 -10.80 -0.34
CA GLN A 179 -11.91 -11.31 0.63
C GLN A 179 -11.88 -10.55 1.97
N GLN A 180 -10.74 -9.95 2.32
CA GLN A 180 -10.59 -9.11 3.50
C GLN A 180 -10.91 -7.62 3.23
N GLY A 181 -11.57 -7.28 2.11
CA GLY A 181 -12.03 -5.93 1.80
C GLY A 181 -10.93 -5.00 1.28
N LEU A 182 -10.06 -5.50 0.39
CA LEU A 182 -8.98 -4.71 -0.20
C LEU A 182 -9.47 -3.43 -0.90
N THR A 183 -10.54 -3.52 -1.70
CA THR A 183 -11.13 -2.37 -2.42
C THR A 183 -11.48 -1.23 -1.47
N TYR A 184 -12.23 -1.53 -0.41
CA TYR A 184 -12.62 -0.54 0.59
C TYR A 184 -11.40 0.14 1.23
N LYS A 185 -10.37 -0.65 1.59
CA LYS A 185 -9.15 -0.14 2.23
C LYS A 185 -8.36 0.77 1.31
N VAL A 186 -8.16 0.36 0.05
CA VAL A 186 -7.45 1.17 -0.95
C VAL A 186 -8.19 2.49 -1.19
N LEU A 187 -9.49 2.46 -1.44
CA LEU A 187 -10.28 3.68 -1.69
C LEU A 187 -10.31 4.61 -0.46
N THR A 188 -10.36 4.04 0.74
CA THR A 188 -10.29 4.80 2.00
C THR A 188 -8.93 5.50 2.12
N LEU A 189 -7.82 4.79 1.89
CA LEU A 189 -6.47 5.35 1.98
C LEU A 189 -6.24 6.43 0.91
N VAL A 190 -6.64 6.19 -0.34
CA VAL A 190 -6.53 7.18 -1.42
C VAL A 190 -7.28 8.47 -1.09
N SER A 191 -8.41 8.37 -0.38
CA SER A 191 -9.22 9.51 0.06
C SER A 191 -8.63 10.24 1.28
N GLN A 192 -7.94 9.53 2.17
CA GLN A 192 -7.42 10.07 3.43
C GLN A 192 -6.02 10.67 3.29
N ILE A 193 -5.17 10.07 2.44
CA ILE A 193 -3.81 10.54 2.21
C ILE A 193 -3.88 11.76 1.29
N ASP A 194 -3.58 12.93 1.86
CA ASP A 194 -3.50 14.20 1.14
C ASP A 194 -2.17 14.89 1.47
N VAL A 195 -1.48 15.37 0.43
CA VAL A 195 -0.14 15.96 0.57
C VAL A 195 -0.19 17.20 1.46
N ASN A 196 -1.22 18.03 1.36
CA ASN A 196 -1.31 19.26 2.14
C ASN A 196 -1.56 18.94 3.61
N ASN A 197 -2.51 18.04 3.91
CA ASN A 197 -2.80 17.61 5.28
C ASN A 197 -1.56 16.98 5.94
N GLU A 198 -0.81 16.15 5.22
CA GLU A 198 0.42 15.55 5.74
C GLU A 198 1.52 16.59 5.93
N PHE A 199 1.65 17.57 5.02
CA PHE A 199 2.62 18.66 5.18
C PHE A 199 2.29 19.55 6.37
N GLU A 200 1.02 19.85 6.62
CA GLU A 200 0.60 20.62 7.79
C GLU A 200 0.96 19.89 9.09
N LYS A 201 0.75 18.56 9.16
CA LYS A 201 1.18 17.75 10.31
C LYS A 201 2.69 17.78 10.49
N LEU A 202 3.46 17.53 9.43
CA LEU A 202 4.92 17.54 9.46
C LEU A 202 5.48 18.92 9.82
N GLN A 203 4.84 20.01 9.38
CA GLN A 203 5.29 21.37 9.66
C GLN A 203 5.16 21.73 11.15
N ARG A 204 4.09 21.27 11.82
CA ARG A 204 3.89 21.51 13.27
C ARG A 204 5.02 20.95 14.12
N GLU A 205 5.49 19.75 13.79
CA GLU A 205 6.57 19.06 14.52
C GLU A 205 7.97 19.29 13.94
N ARG A 206 8.14 20.30 13.07
CA ARG A 206 9.43 20.61 12.39
C ARG A 206 10.00 19.42 11.60
N GLY A 207 9.14 18.53 11.11
CA GLY A 207 9.48 17.35 10.29
C GLY A 207 9.76 17.66 8.82
N LEU A 208 9.77 18.94 8.41
CA LEU A 208 10.11 19.39 7.05
C LEU A 208 11.45 20.10 7.02
N GLY A 209 12.41 19.56 6.27
CA GLY A 209 13.72 20.14 6.02
C GLY A 209 13.76 21.11 4.84
N SER A 210 14.83 20.99 4.05
CA SER A 210 15.09 21.79 2.84
C SER A 210 14.03 21.60 1.76
N GLU A 211 14.02 22.47 0.75
CA GLU A 211 13.12 22.35 -0.41
C GLU A 211 13.26 20.99 -1.11
N LYS A 212 14.49 20.47 -1.20
CA LYS A 212 14.76 19.13 -1.72
C LYS A 212 14.03 18.06 -0.88
N HIS A 213 14.15 18.12 0.44
CA HIS A 213 13.49 17.17 1.34
C HIS A 213 11.96 17.26 1.22
N ARG A 214 11.40 18.47 1.15
CA ARG A 214 9.96 18.69 0.95
C ARG A 214 9.49 18.03 -0.34
N LYS A 215 10.22 18.24 -1.44
CA LYS A 215 9.90 17.59 -2.72
C LYS A 215 9.94 16.07 -2.61
N GLU A 216 10.99 15.50 -2.02
CA GLU A 216 11.10 14.04 -1.83
C GLU A 216 9.94 13.47 -1.01
N VAL A 217 9.55 14.11 0.10
CA VAL A 217 8.38 13.68 0.89
C VAL A 217 7.09 13.77 0.09
N SER A 218 6.86 14.88 -0.64
CA SER A 218 5.69 15.04 -1.52
C SER A 218 5.63 13.93 -2.57
N ASP A 219 6.76 13.64 -3.23
CA ASP A 219 6.83 12.64 -4.30
C ASP A 219 6.55 11.23 -3.74
N LEU A 220 7.08 10.88 -2.56
CA LEU A 220 6.78 9.61 -1.89
C LEU A 220 5.29 9.46 -1.55
N ILE A 221 4.64 10.51 -1.02
CA ILE A 221 3.21 10.49 -0.69
C ILE A 221 2.37 10.32 -1.96
N LYS A 222 2.69 11.06 -3.02
CA LYS A 222 2.01 10.96 -4.32
C LYS A 222 2.18 9.58 -4.93
N GLU A 223 3.38 9.00 -4.90
CA GLU A 223 3.64 7.65 -5.40
C GLU A 223 2.85 6.60 -4.61
N CYS A 224 2.73 6.74 -3.28
CA CYS A 224 1.88 5.85 -2.48
C CYS A 224 0.43 5.87 -2.96
N ARG A 225 -0.16 7.06 -3.12
CA ARG A 225 -1.55 7.21 -3.61
C ARG A 225 -1.71 6.61 -5.00
N GLN A 226 -0.77 6.89 -5.89
CA GLN A 226 -0.77 6.38 -7.26
C GLN A 226 -0.70 4.85 -7.29
N SER A 227 0.26 4.24 -6.58
CA SER A 227 0.42 2.79 -6.57
C SER A 227 -0.74 2.06 -5.89
N LEU A 228 -1.42 2.70 -4.93
CA LEU A 228 -2.67 2.18 -4.36
C LEU A 228 -3.79 2.15 -5.42
N ALA A 229 -4.04 3.25 -6.12
CA ALA A 229 -5.04 3.29 -7.19
C ALA A 229 -4.71 2.34 -8.35
N GLU A 230 -3.44 2.30 -8.75
CA GLU A 230 -2.94 1.36 -9.76
C GLU A 230 -3.08 -0.10 -9.32
N SER A 231 -3.13 -0.40 -8.02
CA SER A 231 -3.39 -1.76 -7.54
C SER A 231 -4.81 -2.22 -7.87
N LEU A 232 -5.82 -1.33 -7.79
CA LEU A 232 -7.19 -1.65 -8.20
C LEU A 232 -7.34 -1.69 -9.71
N PHE A 233 -6.70 -0.76 -10.42
CA PHE A 233 -6.61 -0.83 -11.87
C PHE A 233 -5.99 -2.16 -12.32
N ALA A 234 -4.88 -2.54 -11.69
CA ALA A 234 -4.20 -3.80 -11.94
C ALA A 234 -5.08 -5.01 -11.70
N TRP A 235 -5.90 -4.95 -10.65
CA TRP A 235 -6.87 -5.99 -10.37
C TRP A 235 -7.89 -6.10 -11.49
N ALA A 236 -8.54 -4.99 -11.85
CA ALA A 236 -9.60 -4.96 -12.86
C ALA A 236 -9.12 -5.43 -14.24
N CYS A 237 -7.88 -5.12 -14.62
CA CYS A 237 -7.24 -5.63 -15.84
C CYS A 237 -7.12 -7.15 -15.86
N GLN A 238 -6.87 -7.77 -14.69
CA GLN A 238 -6.68 -9.22 -14.61
C GLN A 238 -8.01 -9.95 -14.43
N SER A 239 -8.91 -9.40 -13.63
CA SER A 239 -10.24 -9.92 -13.32
C SER A 239 -11.17 -8.77 -12.94
N PRO A 240 -12.36 -8.62 -13.56
CA PRO A 240 -13.31 -7.58 -13.18
C PRO A 240 -13.66 -7.63 -11.68
N LEU A 241 -13.95 -6.47 -11.09
CA LEU A 241 -14.41 -6.39 -9.71
C LEU A 241 -15.82 -6.99 -9.57
N GLY A 242 -16.10 -7.62 -8.43
CA GLY A 242 -17.44 -8.08 -8.08
C GLY A 242 -18.38 -6.91 -7.79
N LYS A 243 -19.69 -7.17 -7.72
CA LYS A 243 -20.72 -6.11 -7.62
C LYS A 243 -20.45 -5.11 -6.49
N ASP A 244 -20.19 -5.58 -5.28
CA ASP A 244 -20.06 -4.71 -4.11
C ASP A 244 -18.80 -3.83 -4.20
N ASP A 245 -17.70 -4.38 -4.72
CA ASP A 245 -16.44 -3.65 -4.97
C ASP A 245 -16.61 -2.59 -6.07
N THR A 246 -17.34 -2.91 -7.15
CA THR A 246 -17.68 -1.96 -8.20
C THR A 246 -18.53 -0.81 -7.66
N LEU A 247 -19.50 -1.08 -6.79
CA LEU A 247 -20.32 -0.03 -6.17
C LEU A 247 -19.50 0.88 -5.24
N LEU A 248 -18.53 0.33 -4.51
CA LEU A 248 -17.59 1.11 -3.70
C LEU A 248 -16.76 2.06 -4.57
N LEU A 249 -16.27 1.57 -5.72
CA LEU A 249 -15.51 2.35 -6.67
C LEU A 249 -16.34 3.50 -7.28
N ILE A 250 -17.58 3.21 -7.71
CA ILE A 250 -18.53 4.23 -8.18
C ILE A 250 -18.78 5.28 -7.10
N GLY A 251 -19.06 4.86 -5.86
CA GLY A 251 -19.27 5.78 -4.73
C GLY A 251 -18.04 6.63 -4.35
N HIS A 252 -16.84 6.19 -4.71
CA HIS A 252 -15.64 7.04 -4.62
C HIS A 252 -15.63 8.08 -5.74
N LEU A 253 -15.79 7.66 -7.00
CA LEU A 253 -15.74 8.52 -8.18
C LEU A 253 -16.84 9.60 -8.18
N GLU A 254 -18.03 9.31 -7.63
CA GLU A 254 -19.11 10.29 -7.43
C GLU A 254 -18.66 11.57 -6.68
N ARG A 255 -17.68 11.43 -5.79
CA ARG A 255 -17.22 12.49 -4.87
C ARG A 255 -15.95 13.20 -5.33
N VAL A 256 -15.33 12.73 -6.43
CA VAL A 256 -14.09 13.26 -6.99
C VAL A 256 -14.30 14.63 -7.63
N THR A 257 -13.28 15.48 -7.57
CA THR A 257 -13.24 16.80 -8.23
C THR A 257 -12.01 16.89 -9.11
N VAL A 258 -12.01 17.85 -10.05
CA VAL A 258 -10.85 18.13 -10.91
C VAL A 258 -9.77 18.92 -10.18
N GLU A 259 -8.55 18.85 -10.70
CA GLU A 259 -7.46 19.75 -10.32
C GLU A 259 -7.74 21.19 -10.78
N ALA A 260 -6.92 22.15 -10.32
CA ALA A 260 -7.09 23.58 -10.64
C ALA A 260 -7.03 23.91 -12.14
N ASN A 261 -6.37 23.07 -12.93
CA ASN A 261 -6.29 23.16 -14.40
C ASN A 261 -7.49 22.50 -15.11
N GLY A 262 -8.46 21.94 -14.36
CA GLY A 262 -9.62 21.23 -14.90
C GLY A 262 -9.37 19.77 -15.30
N SER A 263 -8.17 19.21 -15.11
CA SER A 263 -7.90 17.80 -15.40
C SER A 263 -8.27 16.88 -14.23
N LEU A 264 -8.55 15.61 -14.56
CA LEU A 264 -8.59 14.54 -13.58
C LEU A 264 -7.14 14.16 -13.21
N ASP A 265 -6.84 14.06 -11.93
CA ASP A 265 -5.51 13.64 -11.48
C ASP A 265 -5.25 12.15 -11.79
N ALA A 266 -3.97 11.79 -11.88
CA ALA A 266 -3.54 10.45 -12.29
C ALA A 266 -4.08 9.31 -11.40
N VAL A 267 -4.32 9.59 -10.12
CA VAL A 267 -4.87 8.62 -9.16
C VAL A 267 -6.31 8.29 -9.51
N ASN A 268 -7.15 9.32 -9.68
CA ASN A 268 -8.55 9.13 -10.05
C ASN A 268 -8.71 8.65 -11.48
N LEU A 269 -7.79 8.99 -12.39
CA LEU A 269 -7.75 8.39 -13.72
C LEU A 269 -7.52 6.88 -13.65
N ALA A 270 -6.58 6.40 -12.83
CA ALA A 270 -6.36 4.96 -12.65
C ALA A 270 -7.61 4.25 -12.09
N LEU A 271 -8.31 4.88 -11.15
CA LEU A 271 -9.58 4.37 -10.60
C LEU A 271 -10.72 4.36 -11.62
N LEU A 272 -10.82 5.40 -12.47
CA LEU A 272 -11.76 5.42 -13.59
C LEU A 272 -11.47 4.29 -14.56
N MET A 273 -10.20 4.09 -14.93
CA MET A 273 -9.81 2.99 -15.79
C MET A 273 -10.16 1.63 -15.15
N ALA A 274 -9.97 1.48 -13.84
CA ALA A 274 -10.39 0.27 -13.13
C ALA A 274 -11.90 0.01 -13.27
N LEU A 275 -12.73 1.05 -13.19
CA LEU A 275 -14.18 0.93 -13.38
C LEU A 275 -14.53 0.51 -14.81
N LEU A 276 -13.92 1.15 -15.82
CA LEU A 276 -14.17 0.82 -17.23
C LEU A 276 -13.81 -0.63 -17.55
N TYR A 277 -12.71 -1.14 -16.99
CA TYR A 277 -12.34 -2.56 -17.13
C TYR A 277 -13.32 -3.53 -16.45
N CYS A 278 -14.14 -3.06 -15.50
CA CYS A 278 -15.22 -3.88 -14.96
C CYS A 278 -16.38 -4.06 -15.95
N PHE A 279 -16.51 -3.16 -16.94
CA PHE A 279 -17.53 -3.20 -17.99
C PHE A 279 -17.03 -3.86 -19.28
N ASP A 280 -15.97 -4.67 -19.18
CA ASP A 280 -15.38 -5.38 -20.31
C ASP A 280 -16.41 -6.26 -21.06
N THR A 281 -16.66 -5.91 -22.33
CA THR A 281 -17.55 -6.64 -23.24
C THR A 281 -16.78 -7.45 -24.30
N SER A 282 -15.47 -7.67 -24.14
CA SER A 282 -14.64 -8.40 -25.10
C SER A 282 -15.18 -9.80 -25.47
N PHE A 283 -15.93 -10.44 -24.56
CA PHE A 283 -16.62 -11.72 -24.82
C PHE A 283 -17.63 -11.66 -25.98
N ILE A 284 -18.11 -10.47 -26.36
CA ILE A 284 -19.03 -10.30 -27.48
C ILE A 284 -18.32 -10.62 -28.81
N GLU A 285 -17.03 -10.29 -28.91
CA GLU A 285 -16.22 -10.42 -30.13
C GLU A 285 -15.49 -11.77 -30.24
N GLN A 286 -15.46 -12.57 -29.16
CA GLN A 286 -14.76 -13.85 -29.10
C GLN A 286 -15.51 -14.98 -29.82
N SER A 287 -14.73 -15.92 -30.35
CA SER A 287 -15.25 -17.15 -30.97
C SER A 287 -16.02 -18.00 -29.95
N THR A 288 -17.00 -18.80 -30.39
CA THR A 288 -17.90 -19.55 -29.50
C THR A 288 -17.16 -20.47 -28.52
N GLU A 289 -16.02 -21.06 -28.94
CA GLU A 289 -15.22 -21.97 -28.10
C GLU A 289 -14.42 -21.22 -27.01
N GLU A 290 -13.89 -20.03 -27.31
CA GLU A 290 -13.18 -19.19 -26.33
C GLU A 290 -14.13 -18.47 -25.36
N ARG A 291 -15.38 -18.29 -25.79
CA ARG A 291 -16.42 -17.58 -25.04
C ARG A 291 -16.83 -18.32 -23.77
N ASP A 292 -16.98 -19.65 -23.82
CA ASP A 292 -17.47 -20.46 -22.69
C ASP A 292 -16.52 -20.38 -21.48
N ASP A 293 -15.20 -20.36 -21.70
CA ASP A 293 -14.21 -20.23 -20.63
C ASP A 293 -14.17 -18.83 -19.98
N VAL A 294 -14.50 -17.79 -20.77
CA VAL A 294 -14.50 -16.38 -20.33
C VAL A 294 -15.81 -16.00 -19.63
N ILE A 295 -16.94 -16.56 -20.05
CA ILE A 295 -18.27 -16.28 -19.46
C ILE A 295 -18.27 -16.53 -17.95
N HIS A 296 -17.67 -17.64 -17.51
CA HIS A 296 -17.62 -18.01 -16.09
C HIS A 296 -16.76 -17.08 -15.22
N GLN A 297 -15.98 -16.20 -15.82
CA GLN A 297 -15.05 -15.29 -15.11
C GLN A 297 -15.54 -13.83 -15.10
N LEU A 298 -16.70 -13.55 -15.72
CA LEU A 298 -17.26 -12.20 -15.84
C LEU A 298 -18.43 -12.01 -14.87
N PRO A 299 -18.29 -11.15 -13.82
CA PRO A 299 -19.38 -10.80 -12.90
C PRO A 299 -20.65 -10.33 -13.62
N LEU A 300 -20.51 -9.61 -14.74
CA LEU A 300 -21.64 -9.18 -15.59
C LEU A 300 -22.56 -10.33 -16.04
N LEU A 301 -22.02 -11.54 -16.18
CA LEU A 301 -22.75 -12.72 -16.67
C LEU A 301 -23.05 -13.73 -15.56
N THR A 302 -22.20 -13.79 -14.53
CA THR A 302 -22.33 -14.76 -13.44
C THR A 302 -23.17 -14.25 -12.27
N GLU A 303 -23.15 -12.94 -12.01
CA GLU A 303 -23.89 -12.33 -10.91
C GLU A 303 -25.22 -11.73 -11.39
N ARG A 304 -26.33 -12.43 -11.09
CA ARG A 304 -27.70 -12.09 -11.56
C ARG A 304 -28.13 -10.64 -11.36
N GLN A 305 -27.63 -9.96 -10.33
CA GLN A 305 -28.01 -8.59 -9.97
C GLN A 305 -26.96 -7.54 -10.34
N TYR A 306 -25.82 -7.92 -10.89
CA TYR A 306 -24.71 -7.01 -11.13
C TYR A 306 -25.12 -5.84 -12.02
N ILE A 307 -25.58 -6.13 -13.24
CA ILE A 307 -25.96 -5.11 -14.23
C ILE A 307 -27.07 -4.23 -13.68
N ALA A 308 -28.13 -4.82 -13.12
CA ALA A 308 -29.28 -4.05 -12.61
C ALA A 308 -28.86 -3.10 -11.47
N THR A 309 -28.00 -3.54 -10.56
CA THR A 309 -27.57 -2.75 -9.40
C THR A 309 -26.61 -1.64 -9.83
N VAL A 310 -25.64 -1.95 -10.70
CA VAL A 310 -24.69 -0.96 -11.22
C VAL A 310 -25.43 0.09 -12.06
N HIS A 311 -26.32 -0.34 -12.96
CA HIS A 311 -27.11 0.56 -13.79
C HIS A 311 -28.00 1.50 -12.95
N SER A 312 -28.74 0.96 -11.97
CA SER A 312 -29.52 1.80 -11.04
C SER A 312 -28.62 2.73 -10.25
N ARG A 313 -27.43 2.30 -9.82
CA ARG A 313 -26.48 3.19 -9.14
C ARG A 313 -26.03 4.34 -10.05
N LEU A 314 -25.74 4.09 -11.34
CA LEU A 314 -25.31 5.14 -12.27
C LEU A 314 -26.44 6.10 -12.66
N GLN A 315 -27.69 5.64 -12.72
CA GLN A 315 -28.86 6.46 -13.09
C GLN A 315 -29.52 7.17 -11.90
N ASP A 316 -29.65 6.50 -10.76
CA ASP A 316 -30.36 6.97 -9.57
C ASP A 316 -29.42 7.57 -8.50
N SER A 317 -28.11 7.69 -8.78
CA SER A 317 -27.15 8.28 -7.84
C SER A 317 -27.45 9.74 -7.53
N GLN A 318 -26.98 10.20 -6.35
CA GLN A 318 -26.79 11.62 -6.10
C GLN A 318 -25.97 12.26 -7.25
N PRO A 319 -26.19 13.54 -7.56
CA PRO A 319 -25.48 14.19 -8.66
C PRO A 319 -23.97 14.06 -8.44
N TRP A 320 -23.30 13.45 -9.40
CA TRP A 320 -21.85 13.35 -9.39
C TRP A 320 -21.28 14.76 -9.35
N LYS A 321 -20.24 14.99 -8.54
CA LYS A 321 -19.58 16.30 -8.51
C LYS A 321 -19.02 16.69 -9.89
N LEU A 322 -18.68 15.69 -10.71
CA LEU A 322 -18.24 15.84 -12.09
C LEU A 322 -19.21 15.11 -13.03
N PRO A 323 -20.17 15.81 -13.65
CA PRO A 323 -21.10 15.20 -14.59
C PRO A 323 -20.42 14.52 -15.80
N GLY A 324 -19.29 15.06 -16.25
CA GLY A 324 -18.50 14.46 -17.33
C GLY A 324 -17.94 13.07 -16.98
N LEU A 325 -17.61 12.85 -15.70
CA LEU A 325 -17.16 11.56 -15.21
C LEU A 325 -18.30 10.54 -15.19
N GLN A 326 -19.50 10.97 -14.79
CA GLN A 326 -20.70 10.13 -14.87
C GLN A 326 -21.00 9.73 -16.32
N ALA A 327 -20.96 10.68 -17.26
CA ALA A 327 -21.25 10.43 -18.67
C ALA A 327 -20.25 9.51 -19.39
N THR A 328 -19.07 9.27 -18.79
CA THR A 328 -18.05 8.36 -19.34
C THR A 328 -18.32 6.89 -18.98
N ASN A 329 -19.16 6.63 -17.97
CA ASN A 329 -19.46 5.28 -17.44
C ASN A 329 -20.84 4.79 -17.89
#